data_AF-A0A2S8SU25-F1
#
_entry.id   AF-A0A2S8SU25-F1
#
_cell.length_a   1.000
_cell.length_b   1.000
_cell.length_c   1.000
_cell.angle_alpha   90.00
_cell.angle_beta   90.00
_cell.angle_gamma   90.00
#
_symmetry.space_group_name_H-M   'P 1'
#
loop_
_entity.id
_entity.type
_entity.pdbx_description
1 polymer ?
#
loop_
_entity_poly.entity_id
_entity_poly.type
_entity_poly.pdbx_seq_one_letter_code
_entity_poly.pdbx_strand_id
1 'polypeptide(L)'
;MTSSFSLSRFPLAILGAVLLPLLASCGGGGGSGPKTPPVDSATPVPTSNSQGCGQNFSPNYASSVSLLHWNVFPLSVYFKPDAELSAARRDTAIAGFNEWVKATGGQANYSVVNQESQAKIIVRFYRFTGGAGDTLGTTKVSYRGTVIERATIDLGITGDQNDDILTAAHEYGHALGISGHSPNALDLMYFTGNLSGEVTTPDLNTVRTAYCDNFNHNTNRTSAVAGPLKTVVLH
;
A
#
# COMPACT_ATOMS: atom_id res chain seq x y z
N MET A 1 20.38 39.12 27.63
CA MET A 1 19.02 39.70 27.63
C MET A 1 18.06 38.58 28.00
N THR A 2 17.61 38.59 29.24
CA THR A 2 16.69 37.62 29.85
C THR A 2 15.26 38.12 29.69
N SER A 3 14.34 37.27 29.25
CA SER A 3 12.88 37.34 29.53
C SER A 3 12.19 36.13 28.88
N SER A 4 11.14 35.50 29.37
CA SER A 4 10.55 35.27 30.70
C SER A 4 9.41 34.29 30.40
N PHE A 5 9.29 33.20 31.17
CA PHE A 5 8.17 32.26 31.07
C PHE A 5 6.89 32.89 31.63
N SER A 6 5.75 32.63 30.99
CA SER A 6 4.42 32.93 31.53
C SER A 6 3.56 31.67 31.52
N LEU A 7 3.26 31.18 32.71
CA LEU A 7 2.26 30.14 32.98
C LEU A 7 0.97 30.84 33.42
N SER A 8 -0.12 30.69 32.67
CA SER A 8 -1.46 31.04 33.14
C SER A 8 -2.25 29.78 33.47
N ARG A 9 -2.60 29.68 34.76
CA ARG A 9 -3.58 28.73 35.31
C ARG A 9 -4.97 29.27 35.03
N PHE A 10 -5.91 28.41 34.66
CA PHE A 10 -7.35 28.68 34.83
C PHE A 10 -8.03 27.53 35.58
N PRO A 11 -9.06 27.83 36.39
CA PRO A 11 -9.57 26.94 37.43
C PRO A 11 -10.68 25.99 36.94
N LEU A 12 -10.81 24.95 37.76
CA LEU A 12 -11.83 23.91 37.82
C LEU A 12 -13.23 24.49 38.10
N ALA A 13 -14.27 24.03 37.40
CA ALA A 13 -15.65 24.12 37.89
C ALA A 13 -16.65 23.15 37.20
N ILE A 14 -17.17 22.24 38.03
CA ILE A 14 -18.60 21.87 38.20
C ILE A 14 -19.24 20.87 37.21
N LEU A 15 -19.43 19.66 37.75
CA LEU A 15 -20.68 18.88 37.88
C LEU A 15 -21.83 19.10 36.86
N GLY A 16 -22.22 18.02 36.20
CA GLY A 16 -23.52 17.90 35.52
C GLY A 16 -23.83 16.43 35.22
N ALA A 17 -24.31 15.70 36.23
CA ALA A 17 -24.89 14.37 36.06
C ALA A 17 -26.30 14.50 35.48
N VAL A 18 -26.60 13.82 34.37
CA VAL A 18 -27.96 13.54 33.92
C VAL A 18 -28.10 12.04 33.70
N LEU A 19 -29.12 11.49 34.35
CA LEU A 19 -29.44 10.08 34.49
C LEU A 19 -30.74 9.80 33.69
N LEU A 20 -30.86 8.56 33.16
CA LEU A 20 -32.07 7.81 32.72
C LEU A 20 -32.68 8.09 31.33
N PRO A 21 -33.43 7.14 30.71
CA PRO A 21 -33.60 5.69 30.99
C PRO A 21 -33.45 4.75 29.76
N LEU A 22 -33.44 3.45 30.07
CA LEU A 22 -33.51 2.28 29.19
C LEU A 22 -34.84 2.17 28.43
N LEU A 23 -34.79 1.68 27.19
CA LEU A 23 -35.90 0.92 26.59
C LEU A 23 -35.36 -0.37 25.96
N ALA A 24 -35.68 -1.48 26.61
CA ALA A 24 -35.62 -2.82 26.04
C ALA A 24 -36.77 -2.98 25.04
N SER A 25 -36.47 -3.42 23.82
CA SER A 25 -37.48 -3.94 22.89
C SER A 25 -37.25 -5.43 22.71
N CYS A 26 -38.12 -6.21 23.35
CA CYS A 26 -38.31 -7.63 23.13
C CYS A 26 -39.58 -7.76 22.27
N GLY A 27 -39.47 -8.38 21.09
CA GLY A 27 -40.59 -8.58 20.18
C GLY A 27 -40.40 -9.87 19.39
N GLY A 28 -40.76 -10.99 20.01
CA GLY A 28 -40.98 -12.26 19.33
C GLY A 28 -42.43 -12.39 18.88
N GLY A 29 -42.65 -13.05 17.73
CA GLY A 29 -43.98 -13.42 17.24
C GLY A 29 -43.87 -14.24 15.96
N GLY A 30 -44.04 -15.56 16.09
CA GLY A 30 -44.03 -16.51 14.99
C GLY A 30 -45.33 -16.52 14.18
N GLY A 31 -45.26 -17.05 12.95
CA GLY A 31 -46.40 -17.28 12.09
C GLY A 31 -46.02 -18.15 10.89
N SER A 32 -46.67 -19.30 10.81
CA SER A 32 -46.40 -20.47 9.97
C SER A 32 -46.84 -20.32 8.51
N GLY A 33 -46.19 -21.07 7.60
CA GLY A 33 -46.87 -21.63 6.42
C GLY A 33 -46.33 -21.19 5.05
N PRO A 34 -46.05 -22.13 4.12
CA PRO A 34 -45.35 -21.86 2.86
C PRO A 34 -46.30 -21.37 1.77
N LYS A 35 -45.88 -20.36 1.01
CA LYS A 35 -46.44 -20.03 -0.30
C LYS A 35 -45.28 -19.90 -1.30
N THR A 36 -45.02 -20.96 -2.05
CA THR A 36 -44.33 -20.88 -3.34
C THR A 36 -45.26 -20.22 -4.37
N PRO A 37 -44.74 -19.29 -5.18
CA PRO A 37 -44.74 -19.52 -6.63
C PRO A 37 -43.52 -18.84 -7.32
N PRO A 38 -43.47 -18.86 -8.66
CA PRO A 38 -43.10 -19.95 -9.54
C PRO A 38 -41.63 -19.88 -9.97
N VAL A 39 -41.18 -20.97 -10.59
CA VAL A 39 -39.88 -21.16 -11.22
C VAL A 39 -39.72 -20.17 -12.39
N ASP A 40 -38.80 -19.22 -12.25
CA ASP A 40 -38.15 -18.59 -13.39
C ASP A 40 -36.68 -19.04 -13.43
N SER A 41 -36.35 -19.63 -14.58
CA SER A 41 -35.04 -20.10 -14.99
C SER A 41 -34.01 -18.98 -14.94
N ALA A 42 -33.37 -18.80 -13.80
CA ALA A 42 -32.08 -18.13 -13.72
C ALA A 42 -31.02 -19.13 -14.20
N THR A 43 -30.47 -18.87 -15.38
CA THR A 43 -29.17 -19.40 -15.81
C THR A 43 -28.18 -19.32 -14.64
N PRO A 44 -27.37 -20.38 -14.40
CA PRO A 44 -26.28 -20.25 -13.45
C PRO A 44 -25.31 -19.24 -14.03
N VAL A 45 -25.42 -17.99 -13.58
CA VAL A 45 -24.30 -17.06 -13.62
C VAL A 45 -23.15 -17.79 -12.94
N PRO A 46 -21.98 -17.95 -13.59
CA PRO A 46 -20.84 -18.46 -12.88
C PRO A 46 -20.52 -17.42 -11.81
N THR A 47 -20.98 -17.66 -10.59
CA THR A 47 -20.44 -17.06 -9.40
C THR A 47 -18.98 -17.49 -9.39
N SER A 48 -18.10 -16.64 -9.91
CA SER A 48 -16.71 -16.73 -9.55
C SER A 48 -16.69 -16.64 -8.03
N ASN A 49 -16.31 -17.74 -7.40
CA ASN A 49 -15.91 -17.72 -6.01
C ASN A 49 -14.73 -16.75 -5.92
N SER A 50 -15.01 -15.48 -5.66
CA SER A 50 -14.07 -14.50 -5.13
C SER A 50 -13.85 -14.70 -3.62
N GLN A 51 -14.24 -15.86 -3.11
CA GLN A 51 -13.94 -16.34 -1.78
C GLN A 51 -12.49 -16.88 -1.80
N GLY A 52 -11.52 -15.97 -1.71
CA GLY A 52 -10.11 -16.37 -1.68
C GLY A 52 -9.12 -15.32 -1.18
N CYS A 53 -9.37 -14.02 -1.38
CA CYS A 53 -8.29 -13.03 -1.22
C CYS A 53 -8.67 -11.70 -0.59
N GLY A 54 -9.77 -11.08 -1.01
CA GLY A 54 -10.09 -9.68 -0.69
C GLY A 54 -10.37 -9.37 0.79
N GLN A 55 -10.78 -10.39 1.55
CA GLN A 55 -11.26 -10.22 2.93
C GLN A 55 -10.41 -10.96 3.99
N ASN A 56 -9.38 -11.72 3.57
CA ASN A 56 -8.69 -12.65 4.48
C ASN A 56 -7.63 -11.99 5.36
N PHE A 57 -7.11 -10.82 4.95
CA PHE A 57 -6.11 -10.08 5.70
C PHE A 57 -6.72 -8.76 6.16
N SER A 58 -7.28 -8.71 7.36
CA SER A 58 -7.91 -7.51 7.92
C SER A 58 -7.13 -7.03 9.16
N PRO A 59 -6.99 -5.71 9.39
CA PRO A 59 -7.48 -4.60 8.56
C PRO A 59 -6.69 -4.47 7.24
N ASN A 60 -7.35 -4.00 6.18
CA ASN A 60 -6.73 -3.60 4.91
C ASN A 60 -7.56 -2.48 4.25
N TYR A 61 -7.04 -1.88 3.18
CA TYR A 61 -7.75 -0.90 2.36
C TYR A 61 -7.79 -1.32 0.87
N ALA A 62 -7.73 -2.63 0.60
CA ALA A 62 -7.73 -3.21 -0.75
C ALA A 62 -8.94 -2.81 -1.61
N SER A 63 -10.08 -2.52 -0.98
CA SER A 63 -11.29 -2.05 -1.68
C SER A 63 -11.19 -0.60 -2.18
N SER A 64 -10.24 0.18 -1.66
CA SER A 64 -10.06 1.61 -1.99
C SER A 64 -8.95 1.86 -3.02
N VAL A 65 -8.24 0.81 -3.44
CA VAL A 65 -7.10 0.90 -4.36
C VAL A 65 -7.20 -0.18 -5.43
N SER A 66 -6.44 -0.02 -6.52
CA SER A 66 -6.23 -1.10 -7.48
C SER A 66 -5.04 -1.95 -7.05
N LEU A 67 -5.20 -3.28 -7.06
CA LEU A 67 -4.13 -4.20 -6.69
C LEU A 67 -3.53 -4.88 -7.91
N LEU A 68 -2.21 -4.77 -8.02
CA LEU A 68 -1.36 -5.42 -9.01
C LEU A 68 -0.39 -6.35 -8.29
N HIS A 69 0.24 -7.26 -9.02
CA HIS A 69 1.23 -8.17 -8.42
C HIS A 69 2.34 -8.55 -9.41
N TRP A 70 3.50 -8.89 -8.86
CA TRP A 70 4.54 -9.61 -9.58
C TRP A 70 4.31 -11.12 -9.56
N ASN A 71 4.60 -11.80 -10.67
CA ASN A 71 4.49 -13.26 -10.74
C ASN A 71 5.63 -14.02 -10.04
N VAL A 72 6.74 -13.36 -9.74
CA VAL A 72 7.93 -14.03 -9.19
C VAL A 72 8.78 -13.07 -8.37
N PHE A 73 9.27 -13.59 -7.25
CA PHE A 73 10.32 -13.02 -6.41
C PHE A 73 11.55 -13.95 -6.42
N PRO A 74 12.77 -13.44 -6.16
CA PRO A 74 13.09 -12.04 -5.88
C PRO A 74 12.96 -11.14 -7.13
N LEU A 75 12.64 -9.86 -6.92
CA LEU A 75 12.64 -8.87 -8.00
C LEU A 75 14.07 -8.40 -8.29
N SER A 76 14.40 -8.19 -9.56
CA SER A 76 15.67 -7.56 -9.93
C SER A 76 15.54 -6.04 -9.92
N VAL A 77 16.36 -5.38 -9.11
CA VAL A 77 16.38 -3.92 -8.92
C VAL A 77 17.69 -3.36 -9.50
N TYR A 78 17.59 -2.33 -10.32
CA TYR A 78 18.75 -1.61 -10.86
C TYR A 78 18.73 -0.16 -10.45
N PHE A 79 19.80 0.30 -9.81
CA PHE A 79 20.02 1.70 -9.52
C PHE A 79 20.74 2.33 -10.70
N LYS A 80 20.10 3.30 -11.36
CA LYS A 80 20.67 3.93 -12.54
C LYS A 80 21.90 4.77 -12.15
N PRO A 81 23.08 4.52 -12.76
CA PRO A 81 24.30 5.27 -12.47
C PRO A 81 24.28 6.61 -13.22
N ASP A 82 23.48 7.55 -12.73
CA ASP A 82 23.46 8.93 -13.19
C ASP A 82 24.20 9.87 -12.21
N ALA A 83 24.19 11.17 -12.49
CA ALA A 83 24.89 12.17 -11.70
C ALA A 83 24.34 12.32 -10.27
N GLU A 84 23.13 11.83 -10.01
CA GLU A 84 22.48 11.92 -8.70
C GLU A 84 22.59 10.61 -7.91
N LEU A 85 23.09 9.51 -8.49
CA LEU A 85 23.39 8.33 -7.71
C LEU A 85 24.62 8.55 -6.81
N SER A 86 24.46 8.28 -5.51
CA SER A 86 25.57 8.13 -4.56
C SER A 86 25.38 6.85 -3.74
N ALA A 87 26.45 6.36 -3.11
CA ALA A 87 26.35 5.20 -2.21
C ALA A 87 25.34 5.46 -1.08
N ALA A 88 25.40 6.65 -0.46
CA ALA A 88 24.46 7.02 0.60
C ALA A 88 23.00 7.02 0.13
N ARG A 89 22.70 7.58 -1.05
CA ARG A 89 21.35 7.61 -1.62
C ARG A 89 20.83 6.22 -1.95
N ARG A 90 21.70 5.37 -2.52
CA ARG A 90 21.38 3.96 -2.75
C ARG A 90 21.06 3.23 -1.45
N ASP A 91 21.89 3.43 -0.42
CA ASP A 91 21.73 2.75 0.86
C ASP A 91 20.46 3.22 1.59
N THR A 92 20.10 4.51 1.47
CA THR A 92 18.81 5.08 1.90
C THR A 92 17.62 4.41 1.21
N ALA A 93 17.65 4.31 -0.12
CA ALA A 93 16.59 3.63 -0.87
C ALA A 93 16.46 2.14 -0.47
N ILE A 94 17.61 1.46 -0.31
CA ILE A 94 17.66 0.08 0.18
C ILE A 94 17.03 -0.04 1.57
N ALA A 95 17.29 0.90 2.49
CA ALA A 95 16.68 0.90 3.81
C ALA A 95 15.14 0.99 3.71
N GLY A 96 14.61 1.88 2.87
CA GLY A 96 13.17 1.97 2.64
C GLY A 96 12.57 0.70 2.02
N PHE A 97 13.25 0.08 1.06
CA PHE A 97 12.78 -1.17 0.44
C PHE A 97 12.79 -2.33 1.46
N ASN A 98 13.77 -2.34 2.36
CA ASN A 98 13.89 -3.36 3.40
C ASN A 98 12.76 -3.31 4.44
N GLU A 99 12.06 -2.19 4.60
CA GLU A 99 10.84 -2.14 5.44
C GLU A 99 9.78 -3.13 4.94
N TRP A 100 9.59 -3.21 3.62
CA TRP A 100 8.68 -4.19 3.01
C TRP A 100 9.22 -5.61 3.05
N VAL A 101 10.53 -5.81 2.87
CA VAL A 101 11.15 -7.13 3.02
C VAL A 101 10.93 -7.65 4.45
N LYS A 102 11.16 -6.81 5.47
CA LYS A 102 10.91 -7.10 6.89
C LYS A 102 9.43 -7.41 7.14
N ALA A 103 8.52 -6.51 6.74
CA ALA A 103 7.08 -6.64 7.00
C ALA A 103 6.48 -7.89 6.36
N THR A 104 6.96 -8.29 5.18
CA THR A 104 6.52 -9.50 4.48
C THR A 104 7.23 -10.77 4.93
N GLY A 105 8.12 -10.71 5.92
CA GLY A 105 8.90 -11.87 6.37
C GLY A 105 9.83 -12.43 5.28
N GLY A 106 10.31 -11.57 4.38
CA GLY A 106 11.20 -11.92 3.27
C GLY A 106 10.49 -12.40 2.00
N GLN A 107 9.15 -12.38 1.92
CA GLN A 107 8.44 -12.82 0.71
C GLN A 107 8.59 -11.82 -0.45
N ALA A 108 8.58 -10.51 -0.17
CA ALA A 108 8.78 -9.46 -1.16
C ALA A 108 10.27 -9.12 -1.36
N ASN A 109 11.14 -10.13 -1.45
CA ASN A 109 12.59 -9.93 -1.53
C ASN A 109 13.04 -9.44 -2.92
N TYR A 110 14.25 -8.88 -3.00
CA TYR A 110 14.84 -8.41 -4.25
C TYR A 110 16.34 -8.66 -4.31
N SER A 111 16.90 -8.58 -5.52
CA SER A 111 18.34 -8.60 -5.77
C SER A 111 18.76 -7.40 -6.60
N VAL A 112 19.88 -6.78 -6.23
CA VAL A 112 20.44 -5.66 -7.00
C VAL A 112 21.22 -6.23 -8.18
N VAL A 113 20.90 -5.75 -9.39
CA VAL A 113 21.58 -6.11 -10.64
C VAL A 113 22.38 -4.92 -11.16
N ASN A 114 23.37 -5.19 -12.02
CA ASN A 114 24.27 -4.17 -12.57
C ASN A 114 23.93 -3.76 -14.02
N GLN A 115 22.87 -4.32 -14.60
CA GLN A 115 22.41 -4.00 -15.95
C GLN A 115 20.92 -3.67 -15.96
N GLU A 116 20.55 -2.54 -16.58
CA GLU A 116 19.17 -2.08 -16.68
C GLU A 116 18.25 -3.09 -17.39
N SER A 117 18.78 -3.83 -18.37
CA SER A 117 18.06 -4.86 -19.13
C SER A 117 17.62 -6.07 -18.29
N GLN A 118 18.32 -6.34 -17.18
CA GLN A 118 17.98 -7.42 -16.25
C GLN A 118 16.95 -6.98 -15.22
N ALA A 119 16.72 -5.67 -15.09
CA ALA A 119 15.92 -5.10 -14.02
C ALA A 119 14.42 -5.20 -14.32
N LYS A 120 13.65 -5.57 -13.29
CA LYS A 120 12.21 -5.39 -13.22
C LYS A 120 11.84 -4.02 -12.66
N ILE A 121 12.63 -3.53 -11.70
CA ILE A 121 12.49 -2.21 -11.10
C ILE A 121 13.74 -1.40 -11.42
N ILE A 122 13.56 -0.22 -11.99
CA ILE A 122 14.63 0.78 -12.16
C ILE A 122 14.44 1.87 -11.12
N VAL A 123 15.50 2.24 -10.42
CA VAL A 123 15.51 3.34 -9.45
C VAL A 123 16.37 4.46 -10.00
N ARG A 124 15.84 5.69 -9.97
CA ARG A 124 16.54 6.93 -10.35
C ARG A 124 16.45 7.93 -9.21
N PHE A 125 17.42 8.83 -9.17
CA PHE A 125 17.45 9.90 -8.19
C PHE A 125 17.40 11.25 -8.89
N TYR A 126 16.78 12.23 -8.23
CA TYR A 126 16.84 13.61 -8.65
C TYR A 126 16.96 14.54 -7.44
N ARG A 127 17.37 15.78 -7.68
CA ARG A 127 17.39 16.80 -6.64
C ARG A 127 15.98 17.33 -6.46
N PHE A 128 15.43 17.16 -5.25
CA PHE A 128 14.21 17.83 -4.88
C PHE A 128 14.52 19.31 -4.62
N THR A 129 13.79 20.21 -5.27
CA THR A 129 14.00 21.67 -5.10
C THR A 129 12.86 22.36 -4.36
N GLY A 130 11.79 21.63 -4.03
CA GLY A 130 10.59 22.16 -3.39
C GLY A 130 9.80 23.11 -4.30
N GLY A 131 10.05 23.05 -5.61
CA GLY A 131 9.35 23.85 -6.61
C GLY A 131 7.89 23.40 -6.79
N ALA A 132 7.06 24.27 -7.33
CA ALA A 132 5.69 23.90 -7.69
C ALA A 132 5.71 22.76 -8.73
N GLY A 133 5.19 21.59 -8.35
CA GLY A 133 5.18 20.39 -9.19
C GLY A 133 6.28 19.37 -8.86
N ASP A 134 7.20 19.69 -7.93
CA ASP A 134 8.11 18.69 -7.38
C ASP A 134 7.33 17.71 -6.50
N THR A 135 7.64 16.42 -6.63
CA THR A 135 7.15 15.34 -5.77
C THR A 135 8.33 14.81 -4.95
N LEU A 136 8.10 14.14 -3.82
CA LEU A 136 9.20 13.50 -3.09
C LEU A 136 9.58 12.17 -3.74
N GLY A 137 8.61 11.50 -4.35
CA GLY A 137 8.79 10.28 -5.11
C GLY A 137 7.74 10.18 -6.20
N THR A 138 8.04 9.38 -7.22
CA THR A 138 7.00 8.85 -8.11
C THR A 138 7.31 7.42 -8.49
N THR A 139 6.25 6.64 -8.69
CA THR A 139 6.38 5.27 -9.18
C THR A 139 5.53 5.07 -10.41
N LYS A 140 6.19 4.68 -11.51
CA LYS A 140 5.52 4.25 -12.73
C LYS A 140 5.48 2.74 -12.81
N VAL A 141 4.30 2.16 -13.00
CA VAL A 141 4.10 0.71 -13.11
C VAL A 141 3.51 0.36 -14.47
N SER A 142 4.14 -0.56 -15.19
CA SER A 142 3.65 -1.14 -16.45
C SER A 142 3.20 -2.58 -16.25
N TYR A 143 1.99 -2.91 -16.67
CA TYR A 143 1.33 -4.18 -16.32
C TYR A 143 0.34 -4.65 -17.41
N ARG A 144 -0.01 -5.95 -17.39
CA ARG A 144 -1.04 -6.57 -18.23
C ARG A 144 -2.00 -7.37 -17.37
N GLY A 145 -3.30 -7.13 -17.51
CA GLY A 145 -4.28 -7.62 -16.55
C GLY A 145 -4.01 -7.01 -15.17
N THR A 146 -3.58 -7.82 -14.21
CA THR A 146 -3.09 -7.41 -12.87
C THR A 146 -1.61 -7.73 -12.66
N VAL A 147 -0.93 -8.27 -13.66
CA VAL A 147 0.47 -8.72 -13.56
C VAL A 147 1.40 -7.59 -13.97
N ILE A 148 2.29 -7.19 -13.06
CA ILE A 148 3.32 -6.18 -13.31
C ILE A 148 4.44 -6.79 -14.17
N GLU A 149 4.85 -6.04 -15.19
CA GLU A 149 5.98 -6.37 -16.07
C GLU A 149 7.22 -5.52 -15.76
N ARG A 150 7.05 -4.23 -15.46
CA ARG A 150 8.13 -3.29 -15.10
C ARG A 150 7.65 -2.21 -14.15
N ALA A 151 8.54 -1.71 -13.30
CA ALA A 151 8.35 -0.49 -12.55
C ALA A 151 9.56 0.46 -12.67
N THR A 152 9.33 1.75 -12.50
CA THR A 152 10.37 2.77 -12.37
C THR A 152 10.03 3.63 -11.17
N ILE A 153 10.99 3.79 -10.27
CA ILE A 153 10.89 4.62 -9.07
C ILE A 153 11.84 5.81 -9.25
N ASP A 154 11.31 7.01 -9.11
CA ASP A 154 12.09 8.25 -9.10
C ASP A 154 12.04 8.85 -7.71
N LEU A 155 13.19 8.95 -7.04
CA LEU A 155 13.29 9.49 -5.68
C LEU A 155 13.91 10.89 -5.68
N GLY A 156 13.16 11.85 -5.16
CA GLY A 156 13.63 13.17 -4.85
C GLY A 156 14.39 13.14 -3.53
N ILE A 157 15.61 13.69 -3.53
CA ILE A 157 16.45 13.72 -2.34
C ILE A 157 16.26 15.06 -1.62
N THR A 158 15.72 15.01 -0.40
CA THR A 158 15.45 16.17 0.44
C THR A 158 16.66 16.58 1.27
N GLY A 159 17.53 15.61 1.59
CA GLY A 159 18.64 15.78 2.51
C GLY A 159 18.31 15.42 3.96
N ASP A 160 17.04 15.13 4.28
CA ASP A 160 16.67 14.45 5.52
C ASP A 160 16.64 12.93 5.28
N GLN A 161 17.50 12.21 6.00
CA GLN A 161 17.65 10.78 5.79
C GLN A 161 16.38 10.00 6.14
N ASN A 162 15.63 10.41 7.17
CA ASN A 162 14.43 9.68 7.57
C ASN A 162 13.33 9.88 6.53
N ASP A 163 13.11 11.12 6.08
CA ASP A 163 12.11 11.42 5.06
C ASP A 163 12.42 10.70 3.74
N ASP A 164 13.71 10.66 3.34
CA ASP A 164 14.14 9.97 2.13
C ASP A 164 13.95 8.43 2.24
N ILE A 165 14.16 7.83 3.43
CA ILE A 165 13.89 6.41 3.68
C ILE A 165 12.39 6.11 3.56
N LEU A 166 11.55 6.92 4.22
CA LEU A 166 10.11 6.72 4.22
C LEU A 166 9.50 6.92 2.84
N THR A 167 9.99 7.91 2.09
CA THR A 167 9.62 8.12 0.69
C THR A 167 10.00 6.91 -0.15
N ALA A 168 11.23 6.39 0.00
CA ALA A 168 11.63 5.18 -0.72
C ALA A 168 10.77 3.96 -0.36
N ALA A 169 10.37 3.82 0.90
CA ALA A 169 9.47 2.76 1.34
C ALA A 169 8.06 2.92 0.71
N HIS A 170 7.52 4.14 0.69
CA HIS A 170 6.23 4.44 0.06
C HIS A 170 6.23 4.08 -1.44
N GLU A 171 7.22 4.58 -2.18
CA GLU A 171 7.36 4.28 -3.61
C GLU A 171 7.57 2.79 -3.89
N TYR A 172 8.27 2.09 -3.00
CA TYR A 172 8.41 0.64 -3.14
C TYR A 172 7.09 -0.09 -2.91
N GLY A 173 6.22 0.39 -2.02
CA GLY A 173 4.86 -0.13 -1.85
C GLY A 173 4.03 -0.02 -3.13
N HIS A 174 4.15 1.10 -3.85
CA HIS A 174 3.59 1.24 -5.20
C HIS A 174 4.21 0.25 -6.20
N ALA A 175 5.53 0.11 -6.20
CA ALA A 175 6.22 -0.82 -7.09
C ALA A 175 5.89 -2.30 -6.78
N LEU A 176 5.48 -2.61 -5.54
CA LEU A 176 4.96 -3.91 -5.14
C LEU A 176 3.50 -4.11 -5.57
N GLY A 177 2.78 -3.08 -6.00
CA GLY A 177 1.48 -3.22 -6.66
C GLY A 177 0.30 -2.60 -5.94
N ILE A 178 0.52 -1.79 -4.90
CA ILE A 178 -0.54 -0.91 -4.37
C ILE A 178 -0.68 0.28 -5.33
N SER A 179 -1.68 0.24 -6.21
CA SER A 179 -2.00 1.35 -7.11
C SER A 179 -3.10 2.21 -6.51
N GLY A 180 -2.68 3.19 -5.72
CA GLY A 180 -3.53 4.09 -4.93
C GLY A 180 -2.95 4.31 -3.54
N HIS A 181 -3.68 5.02 -2.68
CA HIS A 181 -3.23 5.39 -1.34
C HIS A 181 -4.16 4.82 -0.26
N SER A 182 -3.61 4.62 0.94
CA SER A 182 -4.41 4.39 2.14
C SER A 182 -5.29 5.62 2.41
N PRO A 183 -6.52 5.44 2.92
CA PRO A 183 -7.34 6.55 3.44
C PRO A 183 -6.92 7.03 4.83
N ASN A 184 -5.99 6.35 5.51
CA ASN A 184 -5.59 6.64 6.89
C ASN A 184 -4.21 7.31 6.94
N ALA A 185 -4.14 8.49 7.56
CA ALA A 185 -2.92 9.29 7.65
C ALA A 185 -1.78 8.67 8.48
N LEU A 186 -2.05 7.59 9.21
CA LEU A 186 -1.04 6.86 9.97
C LEU A 186 -0.41 5.70 9.18
N ASP A 187 -0.91 5.40 8.00
CA ASP A 187 -0.36 4.34 7.15
C ASP A 187 0.78 4.88 6.28
N LEU A 188 1.79 4.04 6.02
CA LEU A 188 2.91 4.41 5.17
C LEU A 188 2.43 4.78 3.77
N MET A 189 1.39 4.11 3.26
CA MET A 189 0.85 4.36 1.92
C MET A 189 -0.14 5.53 1.86
N TYR A 190 -0.16 6.44 2.84
CA TYR A 190 -0.93 7.68 2.77
C TYR A 190 -0.23 8.72 1.86
N PHE A 191 -1.01 9.51 1.12
CA PHE A 191 -0.52 10.34 0.00
C PHE A 191 0.34 11.59 0.37
N THR A 192 0.70 11.79 1.64
CA THR A 192 1.35 13.03 2.07
C THR A 192 2.85 12.87 2.24
N GLY A 193 3.60 13.94 1.94
CA GLY A 193 5.05 13.97 2.14
C GLY A 193 5.55 14.01 3.60
N ASN A 194 4.66 14.08 4.59
CA ASN A 194 5.02 13.94 6.01
C ASN A 194 4.69 12.52 6.47
N LEU A 195 5.41 11.56 5.91
CA LEU A 195 5.25 10.16 6.25
C LEU A 195 5.74 9.92 7.67
N SER A 196 5.04 9.10 8.43
CA SER A 196 5.45 8.72 9.77
C SER A 196 5.30 7.22 9.97
N GLY A 197 6.39 6.56 10.33
CA GLY A 197 6.37 5.16 10.78
C GLY A 197 6.83 4.14 9.74
N GLU A 198 6.83 2.88 10.15
CA GLU A 198 7.15 1.72 9.33
C GLU A 198 5.92 1.27 8.52
N VAL A 199 6.09 0.26 7.65
CA VAL A 199 4.96 -0.43 6.99
C VAL A 199 3.95 -0.89 8.06
N THR A 200 2.71 -0.38 7.99
CA THR A 200 1.69 -0.69 8.99
C THR A 200 1.02 -2.04 8.74
N THR A 201 0.20 -2.49 9.69
CA THR A 201 -0.60 -3.71 9.49
C THR A 201 -1.59 -3.57 8.31
N PRO A 202 -2.35 -2.47 8.17
CA PRO A 202 -3.14 -2.22 6.95
C PRO A 202 -2.33 -2.23 5.66
N ASP A 203 -1.14 -1.62 5.63
CA ASP A 203 -0.25 -1.63 4.46
C ASP A 203 0.15 -3.07 4.08
N LEU A 204 0.67 -3.82 5.05
CA LEU A 204 1.08 -5.21 4.89
C LEU A 204 -0.06 -6.10 4.39
N ASN A 205 -1.22 -5.99 5.03
CA ASN A 205 -2.38 -6.80 4.68
C ASN A 205 -2.92 -6.45 3.28
N THR A 206 -2.82 -5.19 2.86
CA THR A 206 -3.20 -4.77 1.51
C THR A 206 -2.27 -5.40 0.45
N VAL A 207 -0.95 -5.44 0.69
CA VAL A 207 -0.02 -6.19 -0.17
C VAL A 207 -0.36 -7.69 -0.13
N ARG A 208 -0.57 -8.29 1.05
CA ARG A 208 -0.93 -9.73 1.12
C ARG A 208 -2.19 -10.07 0.36
N THR A 209 -3.17 -9.17 0.34
CA THR A 209 -4.38 -9.33 -0.49
C THR A 209 -4.04 -9.32 -1.99
N ALA A 210 -3.10 -8.49 -2.44
CA ALA A 210 -2.65 -8.46 -3.84
C ALA A 210 -1.93 -9.76 -4.25
N TYR A 211 -1.23 -10.40 -3.32
CA TYR A 211 -0.42 -11.60 -3.51
C TYR A 211 -1.03 -12.86 -2.90
N CYS A 212 -2.32 -12.87 -2.59
CA CYS A 212 -2.97 -13.96 -1.88
C CYS A 212 -2.75 -15.34 -2.52
N ASP A 213 -2.67 -15.41 -3.85
CA ASP A 213 -2.42 -16.62 -4.63
C ASP A 213 -0.92 -16.96 -4.73
N ASN A 214 -0.03 -15.99 -4.49
CA ASN A 214 1.41 -16.07 -4.71
C ASN A 214 2.22 -16.24 -3.41
N PHE A 215 1.74 -15.71 -2.29
CA PHE A 215 2.39 -15.83 -0.98
C PHE A 215 1.93 -17.06 -0.19
N ASN A 216 0.76 -17.61 -0.50
CA ASN A 216 0.19 -18.77 0.21
C ASN A 216 0.32 -20.10 -0.54
N HIS A 217 0.78 -20.08 -1.79
CA HIS A 217 0.92 -21.29 -2.59
C HIS A 217 2.34 -21.39 -3.17
N ASN A 218 3.08 -22.42 -2.78
CA ASN A 218 4.29 -22.91 -3.45
C ASN A 218 3.99 -23.49 -4.84
N THR A 219 3.10 -22.87 -5.61
CA THR A 219 2.73 -23.33 -6.94
C THR A 219 3.02 -22.22 -7.93
N ASN A 220 3.92 -22.51 -8.87
CA ASN A 220 4.12 -21.75 -10.10
C ASN A 220 2.80 -21.73 -10.90
N ARG A 221 1.85 -20.90 -10.53
CA ARG A 221 0.76 -20.52 -11.41
C ARG A 221 1.22 -19.30 -12.19
N THR A 222 1.73 -19.55 -13.39
CA THR A 222 1.79 -18.53 -14.43
C THR A 222 0.35 -18.12 -14.74
N SER A 223 -0.15 -17.07 -14.08
CA SER A 223 -1.35 -16.39 -14.53
C SER A 223 -1.09 -15.96 -15.97
N ALA A 224 -1.91 -16.47 -16.90
CA ALA A 224 -1.80 -16.13 -18.31
C ALA A 224 -1.91 -14.60 -18.43
N VAL A 225 -0.82 -13.98 -18.87
CA VAL A 225 -0.72 -12.53 -19.02
C VAL A 225 -1.52 -12.14 -20.25
N ALA A 226 -2.82 -11.88 -20.07
CA ALA A 226 -3.71 -11.48 -21.14
C ALA A 226 -4.01 -9.98 -21.08
N GLY A 227 -4.00 -9.32 -22.23
CA GLY A 227 -4.43 -7.93 -22.39
C GLY A 227 -3.34 -6.95 -22.84
N PRO A 228 -3.75 -5.71 -23.20
CA PRO A 228 -2.82 -4.67 -23.60
C PRO A 228 -1.94 -4.24 -22.43
N LEU A 229 -0.71 -3.81 -22.74
CA LEU A 229 0.16 -3.20 -21.75
C LEU A 229 -0.45 -1.88 -21.30
N LYS A 230 -0.66 -1.73 -20.00
CA LYS A 230 -1.10 -0.51 -19.35
C LYS A 230 0.05 0.11 -18.58
N THR A 231 0.01 1.41 -18.34
CA THR A 231 0.98 2.12 -17.50
C THR A 231 0.24 3.13 -16.63
N VAL A 232 0.59 3.17 -15.35
CA VAL A 232 0.11 4.16 -14.37
C VAL A 232 1.30 4.85 -13.73
N VAL A 233 1.16 6.14 -13.41
CA VAL A 233 2.12 6.92 -12.61
C VAL A 233 1.44 7.24 -11.29
N LEU A 234 2.16 7.01 -10.20
CA LEU A 234 1.73 7.19 -8.82
C LEU A 234 2.63 8.26 -8.19
N HIS A 235 2.03 9.15 -7.40
CA HIS A 235 2.61 10.37 -6.82
C HIS A 235 2.25 10.48 -5.35
#